data_AF-A0A375AG01-F1
#
_entry.id   AF-A0A375AG01-F1
#
_cell.length_a   1.000
_cell.length_b   1.000
_cell.length_c   1.000
_cell.angle_alpha   90.00
_cell.angle_beta   90.00
_cell.angle_gamma   90.00
#
_symmetry.space_group_name_H-M   'P 1'
#
loop_
_entity.id
_entity.type
_entity.pdbx_description
1 polymer ?
#
loop_
_entity_poly.entity_id
_entity_poly.type
_entity_poly.pdbx_seq_one_letter_code
_entity_poly.pdbx_strand_id
1 'polypeptide(L)'
;MAKRNRSTLKNYFRQGAMPSAEHFADLIDSSLNKIEEGFDKTPEQGLKVSTLDAHARLMTFYRDNDPGRELWSLALQPDTHHLSWQRHSDNGRGQYGSTAQLTFTPEGYTGINTATPQHTLDVHGVIAAEGRCGTQWAERLPADGQWHDLTPPLEGCQAFEVVAGVGIRHSGRYALMHAIALNTCAPDGFWFNLFGHKNRIRPRHAYYHSRADKLALRWLRESSPSDRHSTIRPYRLQIRTQTGYGEGIVVRCHLTRLWHDAYMQGSLPPVSEV
;
A
#
# COMPACT_ATOMS: atom_id res chain seq x y z
N MET A 1 -32.92 5.86 -28.03
CA MET A 1 -33.78 5.32 -26.95
C MET A 1 -35.04 6.15 -26.84
N ALA A 2 -36.20 5.56 -27.18
CA ALA A 2 -37.47 6.17 -26.87
C ALA A 2 -37.61 6.30 -25.33
N LYS A 3 -37.47 7.51 -24.78
CA LYS A 3 -37.61 7.79 -23.34
C LYS A 3 -39.08 7.76 -22.91
N ARG A 4 -39.81 6.69 -23.21
CA ARG A 4 -41.20 6.50 -22.76
C ARG A 4 -41.18 5.72 -21.45
N ASN A 5 -41.96 6.19 -20.48
CA ASN A 5 -42.06 5.49 -19.21
C ASN A 5 -42.80 4.15 -19.36
N ARG A 6 -42.56 3.22 -18.43
CA ARG A 6 -43.16 1.87 -18.48
C ARG A 6 -44.68 1.88 -18.45
N SER A 7 -45.31 2.87 -17.83
CA SER A 7 -46.77 3.03 -17.80
C SER A 7 -47.34 3.36 -19.18
N THR A 8 -46.69 4.25 -19.93
CA THR A 8 -47.05 4.57 -21.32
C THR A 8 -46.86 3.36 -22.22
N LEU A 9 -45.74 2.65 -22.11
CA LEU A 9 -45.50 1.44 -22.90
C LEU A 9 -46.57 0.36 -22.61
N LYS A 10 -46.88 0.09 -21.34
CA LYS A 10 -47.93 -0.87 -20.96
C LYS A 10 -49.31 -0.51 -21.51
N ASN A 11 -49.62 0.77 -21.69
CA ASN A 11 -50.92 1.19 -22.21
C ASN A 11 -51.13 0.79 -23.67
N TYR A 12 -50.07 0.76 -24.49
CA TYR A 12 -50.15 0.34 -25.88
C TYR A 12 -50.48 -1.15 -26.07
N PHE A 13 -50.30 -1.97 -25.04
CA PHE A 13 -50.48 -3.44 -25.08
C PHE A 13 -51.61 -3.94 -24.15
N ARG A 14 -52.56 -3.07 -23.77
CA ARG A 14 -53.74 -3.50 -23.00
C ARG A 14 -54.66 -4.39 -23.82
N GLN A 15 -55.49 -5.17 -23.14
CA GLN A 15 -56.50 -6.00 -23.79
C GLN A 15 -57.41 -5.16 -24.70
N GLY A 16 -57.52 -5.55 -25.97
CA GLY A 16 -58.29 -4.82 -26.99
C GLY A 16 -57.51 -3.70 -27.69
N ALA A 17 -56.27 -3.41 -27.31
CA ALA A 17 -55.41 -2.50 -28.06
C ALA A 17 -54.85 -3.18 -29.32
N MET A 18 -54.62 -2.40 -30.37
CA MET A 18 -53.96 -2.81 -31.62
C MET A 18 -52.61 -2.07 -31.73
N PRO A 19 -51.51 -2.63 -31.19
CA PRO A 19 -50.20 -1.97 -31.25
C PRO A 19 -49.66 -1.92 -32.69
N SER A 20 -49.05 -0.79 -33.06
CA SER A 20 -48.37 -0.64 -34.35
C SER A 20 -46.94 -1.19 -34.29
N ALA A 21 -46.29 -1.33 -35.46
CA ALA A 21 -44.87 -1.68 -35.56
C ALA A 21 -43.97 -0.74 -34.73
N GLU A 22 -44.28 0.56 -34.70
CA GLU A 22 -43.56 1.54 -33.86
C GLU A 22 -43.71 1.25 -32.35
N HIS A 23 -44.87 0.79 -31.89
CA HIS A 23 -45.04 0.40 -30.48
C HIS A 23 -44.18 -0.81 -30.12
N PHE A 24 -43.97 -1.75 -31.05
CA PHE A 24 -43.05 -2.86 -30.85
C PHE A 24 -41.59 -2.41 -30.85
N ALA A 25 -41.21 -1.52 -31.77
CA ALA A 25 -39.86 -0.93 -31.79
C ALA A 25 -39.55 -0.20 -30.48
N ASP A 26 -40.47 0.65 -30.00
CA ASP A 26 -40.34 1.35 -28.72
C ASP A 26 -40.17 0.37 -27.54
N LEU A 27 -40.84 -0.78 -27.54
CA LEU A 27 -40.71 -1.79 -26.50
C LEU A 27 -39.36 -2.49 -26.53
N ILE A 28 -38.89 -2.85 -27.73
CA ILE A 28 -37.58 -3.49 -27.96
C ILE A 28 -36.47 -2.52 -27.52
N ASP A 29 -36.51 -1.28 -28.00
CA ASP A 29 -35.53 -0.23 -27.70
C ASP A 29 -35.55 0.24 -26.23
N SER A 30 -36.61 -0.09 -25.48
CA SER A 30 -36.73 0.20 -24.04
C SER A 30 -36.24 -0.96 -23.15
N SER A 31 -35.84 -2.08 -23.75
CA SER A 31 -35.34 -3.26 -23.05
C SER A 31 -33.81 -3.28 -23.08
N LEU A 32 -33.17 -3.69 -21.97
CA LEU A 32 -31.70 -3.77 -21.91
C LEU A 32 -31.21 -4.93 -22.78
N ASN A 33 -30.29 -4.64 -23.71
CA ASN A 33 -29.65 -5.63 -24.56
C ASN A 33 -28.23 -5.93 -24.05
N LYS A 34 -28.02 -7.15 -23.54
CA LYS A 34 -26.74 -7.57 -22.95
C LYS A 34 -25.53 -7.43 -23.88
N ILE A 35 -25.73 -7.71 -25.18
CA ILE A 35 -24.63 -7.74 -26.17
C ILE A 35 -24.28 -6.31 -26.59
N GLU A 36 -25.29 -5.47 -26.82
CA GLU A 36 -25.10 -4.11 -27.31
C GLU A 36 -24.74 -3.12 -26.20
N GLU A 37 -25.20 -3.35 -24.97
CA GLU A 37 -25.01 -2.41 -23.86
C GLU A 37 -23.84 -2.79 -22.93
N GLY A 38 -23.20 -3.94 -23.12
CA GLY A 38 -22.03 -4.34 -22.34
C GLY A 38 -22.33 -4.58 -20.86
N PHE A 39 -23.59 -4.87 -20.53
CA PHE A 39 -24.10 -5.00 -19.18
C PHE A 39 -24.74 -6.37 -18.98
N ASP A 40 -24.27 -7.13 -17.99
CA ASP A 40 -24.83 -8.44 -17.65
C ASP A 40 -24.81 -8.67 -16.13
N LYS A 41 -25.69 -9.54 -15.64
CA LYS A 41 -25.70 -9.95 -14.23
C LYS A 41 -25.98 -11.43 -14.11
N THR A 42 -25.05 -12.16 -13.50
CA THR A 42 -25.22 -13.60 -13.21
C THR A 42 -25.02 -13.89 -11.72
N PRO A 43 -25.61 -14.98 -11.19
CA PRO A 43 -25.38 -15.37 -9.80
C PRO A 43 -23.89 -15.62 -9.49
N GLU A 44 -23.13 -16.18 -10.44
CA GLU A 44 -21.74 -16.60 -10.23
C GLU A 44 -20.75 -15.44 -10.29
N GLN A 45 -21.00 -14.45 -11.14
CA GLN A 45 -20.04 -13.37 -11.44
C GLN A 45 -20.52 -11.99 -10.98
N GLY A 46 -21.75 -11.88 -10.47
CA GLY A 46 -22.32 -10.61 -10.07
C GLY A 46 -22.57 -9.68 -11.26
N LEU A 47 -22.30 -8.38 -11.08
CA LEU A 47 -22.49 -7.35 -12.10
C LEU A 47 -21.28 -7.29 -13.03
N LYS A 48 -21.53 -7.46 -14.33
CA LYS A 48 -20.53 -7.40 -15.39
C LYS A 48 -20.73 -6.13 -16.20
N VAL A 49 -19.66 -5.36 -16.35
CA VAL A 49 -19.65 -4.11 -17.13
C VAL A 49 -18.46 -4.17 -18.07
N SER A 50 -18.71 -4.03 -19.37
CA SER A 50 -17.72 -4.01 -20.42
C SER A 50 -17.64 -2.62 -21.04
N THR A 51 -16.44 -2.17 -21.41
CA THR A 51 -16.28 -0.97 -22.22
C THR A 51 -16.72 -1.26 -23.65
N LEU A 52 -17.66 -0.49 -24.18
CA LEU A 52 -18.13 -0.62 -25.56
C LEU A 52 -17.24 0.10 -26.58
N ASP A 53 -16.45 1.07 -26.11
CA ASP A 53 -15.48 1.84 -26.89
C ASP A 53 -14.17 1.93 -26.09
N ALA A 54 -13.04 2.10 -26.77
CA ALA A 54 -11.71 2.14 -26.18
C ALA A 54 -11.60 3.22 -25.09
N HIS A 55 -12.33 4.33 -25.22
CA HIS A 55 -12.33 5.43 -24.25
C HIS A 55 -13.59 5.48 -23.36
N ALA A 56 -14.37 4.40 -23.32
CA ALA A 56 -15.63 4.38 -22.60
C ALA A 56 -15.44 4.35 -21.07
N ARG A 57 -16.20 5.20 -20.39
CA ARG A 57 -16.39 5.13 -18.94
C ARG A 57 -17.30 3.94 -18.62
N LEU A 58 -17.02 3.26 -17.52
CA LEU A 58 -17.86 2.17 -17.02
C LEU A 58 -19.10 2.70 -16.31
N MET A 59 -18.95 3.78 -15.52
CA MET A 59 -20.03 4.41 -14.77
C MET A 59 -19.81 5.91 -14.67
N THR A 60 -20.89 6.69 -14.70
CA THR A 60 -20.87 8.14 -14.47
C THR A 60 -21.92 8.51 -13.42
N PHE A 61 -21.55 9.38 -12.49
CA PHE A 61 -22.39 9.80 -11.37
C PHE A 61 -22.68 11.30 -11.47
N TYR A 62 -23.97 11.64 -11.32
CA TYR A 62 -24.51 12.99 -11.43
C TYR A 62 -25.14 13.40 -10.10
N ARG A 63 -25.24 14.71 -9.84
CA ARG A 63 -25.98 15.22 -8.67
C ARG A 63 -27.49 15.19 -8.88
N ASP A 64 -27.89 15.62 -10.07
CA ASP A 64 -29.27 15.80 -10.50
C ASP A 64 -29.45 15.07 -11.84
N ASN A 65 -30.66 15.07 -12.37
CA ASN A 65 -30.94 14.51 -13.71
C ASN A 65 -30.38 15.38 -14.86
N ASP A 66 -29.49 16.33 -14.57
CA ASP A 66 -28.80 17.16 -15.55
C ASP A 66 -27.60 16.40 -16.14
N PRO A 67 -27.67 15.94 -17.40
CA PRO A 67 -26.58 15.21 -18.04
C PRO A 67 -25.34 16.07 -18.29
N GLY A 68 -25.45 17.40 -18.19
CA GLY A 68 -24.32 18.30 -18.33
C GLY A 68 -23.44 18.39 -17.08
N ARG A 69 -23.88 17.83 -15.95
CA ARG A 69 -23.23 18.00 -14.64
C ARG A 69 -22.72 16.69 -14.06
N GLU A 70 -21.80 16.06 -14.77
CA GLU A 70 -21.04 14.91 -14.29
C GLU A 70 -20.18 15.32 -13.08
N LEU A 71 -20.25 14.56 -11.97
CA LEU A 71 -19.41 14.80 -10.80
C LEU A 71 -18.27 13.79 -10.69
N TRP A 72 -18.57 12.53 -10.99
CA TRP A 72 -17.62 11.42 -10.87
C TRP A 72 -17.79 10.42 -12.00
N SER A 73 -16.73 9.72 -12.36
CA SER A 73 -16.83 8.55 -13.21
C SER A 73 -15.88 7.43 -12.78
N LEU A 74 -16.29 6.20 -13.00
CA LEU A 74 -15.44 5.03 -12.99
C LEU A 74 -15.06 4.71 -14.44
N ALA A 75 -13.77 4.62 -14.73
CA ALA A 75 -13.27 4.38 -16.09
C ALA A 75 -12.19 3.31 -16.09
N LEU A 76 -12.15 2.51 -17.16
CA LEU A 76 -11.07 1.58 -17.46
C LEU A 76 -10.23 2.18 -18.58
N GLN A 77 -8.93 2.33 -18.37
CA GLN A 77 -8.03 2.92 -19.35
C GLN A 77 -7.63 1.87 -20.41
N PRO A 78 -7.76 2.15 -21.71
CA PRO A 78 -7.59 1.13 -22.76
C PRO A 78 -6.19 0.53 -22.81
N ASP A 79 -5.14 1.36 -22.71
CA ASP A 79 -3.75 0.90 -22.91
C ASP A 79 -3.15 0.27 -21.66
N THR A 80 -3.49 0.81 -20.48
CA THR A 80 -2.88 0.38 -19.21
C THR A 80 -3.77 -0.58 -18.43
N HIS A 81 -5.04 -0.72 -18.82
CA HIS A 81 -6.07 -1.44 -18.06
C HIS A 81 -6.23 -0.94 -16.61
N HIS A 82 -5.82 0.31 -16.33
CA HIS A 82 -6.00 0.92 -15.02
C HIS A 82 -7.48 1.24 -14.80
N LEU A 83 -8.00 0.83 -13.64
CA LEU A 83 -9.33 1.22 -13.19
C LEU A 83 -9.21 2.50 -12.37
N SER A 84 -9.90 3.57 -12.76
CA SER A 84 -9.79 4.87 -12.10
C SER A 84 -11.14 5.46 -11.72
N TRP A 85 -11.20 6.00 -10.49
CA TRP A 85 -12.24 6.94 -10.07
C TRP A 85 -11.76 8.35 -10.40
N GLN A 86 -12.53 9.01 -11.24
CA GLN A 86 -12.21 10.34 -11.73
C GLN A 86 -13.20 11.33 -11.15
N ARG A 87 -12.69 12.43 -10.61
CA ARG A 87 -13.50 13.59 -10.25
C ARG A 87 -13.55 14.54 -11.44
N HIS A 88 -14.75 14.96 -11.77
CA HIS A 88 -14.98 16.02 -12.75
C HIS A 88 -15.22 17.32 -12.00
N SER A 89 -14.51 18.36 -12.43
CA SER A 89 -14.74 19.72 -11.94
C SER A 89 -14.88 20.66 -13.11
N ASP A 90 -15.78 21.63 -12.97
CA ASP A 90 -15.79 22.78 -13.85
C ASP A 90 -14.57 23.64 -13.50
N ASN A 91 -13.66 23.77 -14.46
CA ASN A 91 -12.43 24.54 -14.29
C ASN A 91 -12.69 26.07 -14.42
N GLY A 92 -13.95 26.51 -14.40
CA GLY A 92 -14.35 27.92 -14.53
C GLY A 92 -14.13 28.49 -15.94
N ARG A 93 -13.76 27.64 -16.90
CA ARG A 93 -13.48 27.98 -18.31
C ARG A 93 -14.36 27.19 -19.30
N GLY A 94 -15.39 26.50 -18.82
CA GLY A 94 -16.24 25.65 -19.66
C GLY A 94 -15.54 24.39 -20.20
N GLN A 95 -14.35 24.06 -19.69
CA GLN A 95 -13.68 22.78 -19.92
C GLN A 95 -13.86 21.88 -18.69
N TYR A 96 -14.51 20.74 -18.91
CA TYR A 96 -14.61 19.66 -17.95
C TYR A 96 -13.30 18.86 -17.96
N GLY A 97 -12.43 19.14 -16.99
CA GLY A 97 -11.25 18.31 -16.75
C GLY A 97 -11.62 17.16 -15.81
N SER A 98 -11.08 15.97 -16.07
CA SER A 98 -11.13 14.85 -15.13
C SER A 98 -9.78 14.64 -14.47
N THR A 99 -9.79 14.37 -13.17
CA THR A 99 -8.58 14.05 -12.41
C THR A 99 -8.74 12.68 -11.75
N ALA A 100 -7.76 11.80 -11.93
CA ALA A 100 -7.74 10.50 -11.25
C ALA A 100 -7.53 10.72 -9.75
N GLN A 101 -8.53 10.38 -8.97
CA GLN A 101 -8.50 10.51 -7.51
C GLN A 101 -8.09 9.20 -6.85
N LEU A 102 -8.55 8.07 -7.40
CA LEU A 102 -8.20 6.73 -6.96
C LEU A 102 -7.96 5.86 -8.19
N THR A 103 -6.84 5.17 -8.24
CA THR A 103 -6.42 4.33 -9.36
C THR A 103 -6.06 2.95 -8.85
N PHE A 104 -6.49 1.90 -9.53
CA PHE A 104 -6.08 0.52 -9.31
C PHE A 104 -5.43 -0.02 -10.58
N THR A 105 -4.26 -0.63 -10.44
CA THR A 105 -3.54 -1.23 -11.56
C THR A 105 -3.67 -2.76 -11.55
N PRO A 106 -3.53 -3.44 -12.70
CA PRO A 106 -3.51 -4.90 -12.76
C PRO A 106 -2.42 -5.56 -11.88
N GLU A 107 -1.33 -4.85 -11.62
CA GLU A 107 -0.20 -5.29 -10.79
C GLU A 107 -0.51 -5.19 -9.29
N GLY A 108 -1.67 -4.66 -8.91
CA GLY A 108 -2.11 -4.52 -7.52
C GLY A 108 -1.68 -3.22 -6.84
N TYR A 109 -1.28 -2.20 -7.59
CA TYR A 109 -0.96 -0.89 -7.03
C TYR A 109 -2.20 -0.03 -6.91
N THR A 110 -2.26 0.74 -5.82
CA THR A 110 -3.33 1.70 -5.54
C THR A 110 -2.75 3.11 -5.50
N GLY A 111 -3.19 3.97 -6.40
CA GLY A 111 -2.82 5.39 -6.45
C GLY A 111 -3.91 6.28 -5.86
N ILE A 112 -3.56 7.20 -4.96
CA ILE A 112 -4.43 8.31 -4.54
C ILE A 112 -3.86 9.59 -5.14
N ASN A 113 -4.69 10.30 -5.91
CA ASN A 113 -4.30 11.49 -6.70
C ASN A 113 -3.15 11.25 -7.71
N THR A 114 -2.98 10.01 -8.16
CA THR A 114 -2.01 9.63 -9.21
C THR A 114 -2.59 8.54 -10.10
N ALA A 115 -2.34 8.64 -11.41
CA ALA A 115 -2.78 7.66 -12.41
C ALA A 115 -1.73 6.56 -12.64
N THR A 116 -0.49 6.78 -12.20
CA THR A 116 0.66 5.90 -12.43
C THR A 116 1.37 5.62 -11.11
N PRO A 117 0.72 4.88 -10.18
CA PRO A 117 1.34 4.57 -8.90
C PRO A 117 2.59 3.72 -9.08
N GLN A 118 3.66 4.03 -8.33
CA GLN A 118 4.93 3.28 -8.38
C GLN A 118 5.13 2.33 -7.20
N HIS A 119 4.19 2.35 -6.26
CA HIS A 119 4.20 1.53 -5.04
C HIS A 119 2.82 0.94 -4.78
N THR A 120 2.76 -0.10 -3.94
CA THR A 120 1.50 -0.78 -3.57
C THR A 120 0.42 0.20 -3.11
N LEU A 121 0.80 1.21 -2.32
CA LEU A 121 0.00 2.40 -2.05
C LEU A 121 0.86 3.62 -2.36
N ASP A 122 0.44 4.41 -3.34
CA ASP A 122 1.11 5.63 -3.75
C ASP A 122 0.16 6.82 -3.57
N VAL A 123 0.53 7.77 -2.71
CA VAL A 123 -0.32 8.92 -2.38
C VAL A 123 0.39 10.18 -2.83
N HIS A 124 -0.12 10.79 -3.90
CA HIS A 124 0.33 12.10 -4.35
C HIS A 124 -0.38 13.20 -3.56
N GLY A 125 0.02 13.36 -2.30
CA GLY A 125 -0.60 14.29 -1.36
C GLY A 125 -0.11 14.10 0.07
N VAL A 126 -0.97 14.45 1.04
CA VAL A 126 -0.68 14.34 2.47
C VAL A 126 -1.47 13.19 3.07
N ILE A 127 -0.79 12.35 3.86
CA ILE A 127 -1.41 11.28 4.65
C ILE A 127 -1.57 11.76 6.09
N ALA A 128 -2.82 11.83 6.57
CA ALA A 128 -3.11 11.92 8.01
C ALA A 128 -3.42 10.51 8.54
N ALA A 129 -2.81 10.12 9.64
CA ALA A 129 -2.99 8.80 10.24
C ALA A 129 -3.06 8.91 11.77
N GLU A 130 -3.98 8.15 12.39
CA GLU A 130 -4.07 8.03 13.84
C GLU A 130 -2.88 7.27 14.43
N GLY A 131 -2.35 6.30 13.68
CA GLY A 131 -1.16 5.55 14.04
C GLY A 131 -0.58 4.77 12.85
N ARG A 132 0.63 4.26 13.03
CA ARG A 132 1.29 3.36 12.08
C ARG A 132 1.88 2.17 12.83
N CYS A 133 1.55 0.97 12.38
CA CYS A 133 2.08 -0.26 12.92
C CYS A 133 3.09 -0.84 11.92
N GLY A 134 4.33 -1.02 12.35
CA GLY A 134 5.31 -1.79 11.59
C GLY A 134 5.04 -3.30 11.72
N THR A 135 5.83 -4.08 11.01
CA THR A 135 5.75 -5.54 11.04
C THR A 135 6.56 -6.09 12.22
N GLN A 136 6.07 -7.17 12.84
CA GLN A 136 6.84 -7.94 13.83
C GLN A 136 7.43 -9.16 13.12
N TRP A 137 8.75 -9.20 12.96
CA TRP A 137 9.42 -10.28 12.21
C TRP A 137 9.83 -11.46 13.08
N ALA A 138 10.15 -11.20 14.35
CA ALA A 138 10.44 -12.23 15.33
C ALA A 138 9.15 -12.66 16.04
N GLU A 139 8.87 -13.96 16.12
CA GLU A 139 7.67 -14.46 16.81
C GLU A 139 7.64 -14.08 18.29
N ARG A 140 8.79 -14.22 18.96
CA ARG A 140 8.94 -13.96 20.39
C ARG A 140 10.31 -13.36 20.70
N LEU A 141 10.30 -12.28 21.49
CA LEU A 141 11.51 -11.60 21.94
C LEU A 141 11.52 -11.59 23.49
N PRO A 142 12.13 -12.58 24.15
CA PRO A 142 12.25 -12.61 25.60
C PRO A 142 12.94 -11.35 26.14
N ALA A 143 12.44 -10.82 27.26
CA ALA A 143 13.04 -9.68 27.96
C ALA A 143 14.03 -10.16 29.03
N ASP A 144 14.99 -11.00 28.66
CA ASP A 144 15.87 -11.77 29.55
C ASP A 144 17.29 -11.18 29.72
N GLY A 145 17.58 -10.07 29.04
CA GLY A 145 18.91 -9.44 29.03
C GLY A 145 19.86 -9.96 27.95
N GLN A 146 19.46 -11.00 27.21
CA GLN A 146 20.22 -11.60 26.12
C GLN A 146 19.89 -10.95 24.78
N TRP A 147 20.80 -11.07 23.82
CA TRP A 147 20.60 -10.60 22.45
C TRP A 147 19.73 -11.57 21.66
N HIS A 148 18.67 -11.05 21.05
CA HIS A 148 17.74 -11.78 20.19
C HIS A 148 17.70 -11.16 18.80
N ASP A 149 17.53 -11.99 17.78
CA ASP A 149 17.41 -11.56 16.39
C ASP A 149 16.06 -10.88 16.14
N LEU A 150 16.11 -9.64 15.65
CA LEU A 150 14.93 -8.93 15.15
C LEU A 150 14.64 -9.25 13.69
N THR A 151 15.67 -9.64 12.92
CA THR A 151 15.58 -9.91 11.49
C THR A 151 16.21 -11.25 11.15
N PRO A 152 15.79 -11.91 10.05
CA PRO A 152 16.60 -12.95 9.42
C PRO A 152 17.95 -12.35 8.94
N PRO A 153 18.88 -13.18 8.40
CA PRO A 153 20.05 -12.66 7.71
C PRO A 153 19.64 -11.66 6.63
N LEU A 154 20.30 -10.51 6.62
CA LEU A 154 20.16 -9.46 5.63
C LEU A 154 21.48 -9.26 4.91
N GLU A 155 21.38 -8.74 3.69
CA GLU A 155 22.53 -8.33 2.87
C GLU A 155 22.27 -6.94 2.27
N GLY A 156 23.34 -6.29 1.81
CA GLY A 156 23.28 -5.02 1.11
C GLY A 156 23.08 -3.83 2.04
N CYS A 157 22.53 -2.75 1.51
CA CYS A 157 22.12 -1.56 2.23
C CYS A 157 20.73 -1.75 2.83
N GLN A 158 20.59 -1.46 4.12
CA GLN A 158 19.34 -1.62 4.86
C GLN A 158 19.07 -0.38 5.70
N ALA A 159 17.80 0.00 5.77
CA ALA A 159 17.32 1.05 6.65
C ALA A 159 16.00 0.62 7.28
N PHE A 160 15.95 0.63 8.61
CA PHE A 160 14.74 0.32 9.37
C PHE A 160 14.44 1.39 10.40
N GLU A 161 13.16 1.71 10.57
CA GLU A 161 12.66 2.29 11.79
C GLU A 161 12.27 1.17 12.76
N VAL A 162 12.76 1.27 13.98
CA VAL A 162 12.53 0.33 15.07
C VAL A 162 11.77 1.05 16.17
N VAL A 163 10.57 0.56 16.49
CA VAL A 163 9.81 0.97 17.69
C VAL A 163 9.65 -0.24 18.58
N ALA A 164 10.24 -0.21 19.77
CA ALA A 164 10.24 -1.35 20.68
C ALA A 164 9.89 -0.93 22.10
N GLY A 165 9.12 -1.76 22.79
CA GLY A 165 8.66 -1.51 24.15
C GLY A 165 8.61 -2.77 24.99
N VAL A 166 8.88 -2.61 26.28
CA VAL A 166 8.70 -3.65 27.29
C VAL A 166 8.23 -3.00 28.58
N GLY A 167 7.39 -3.68 29.34
CA GLY A 167 6.96 -3.17 30.63
C GLY A 167 6.19 -4.18 31.46
N ILE A 168 6.24 -4.00 32.77
CA ILE A 168 5.49 -4.81 33.73
C ILE A 168 4.52 -3.88 34.44
N ARG A 169 3.22 -4.18 34.31
CA ARG A 169 2.15 -3.36 34.86
C ARG A 169 2.36 -3.10 36.36
N HIS A 170 2.26 -1.84 36.78
CA HIS A 170 2.37 -1.41 38.19
C HIS A 170 3.73 -1.64 38.89
N SER A 171 4.78 -2.03 38.16
CA SER A 171 6.11 -2.24 38.75
C SER A 171 7.04 -1.02 38.68
N GLY A 172 6.71 -0.03 37.85
CA GLY A 172 7.64 1.04 37.46
C GLY A 172 8.76 0.58 36.51
N ARG A 173 8.74 -0.66 36.01
CA ARG A 173 9.70 -1.13 35.01
C ARG A 173 9.09 -1.04 33.62
N TYR A 174 9.47 0.00 32.90
CA TYR A 174 9.07 0.26 31.53
C TYR A 174 10.22 0.84 30.73
N ALA A 175 10.35 0.41 29.48
CA ALA A 175 11.20 1.03 28.50
C ALA A 175 10.51 1.06 27.14
N LEU A 176 10.60 2.21 26.49
CA LEU A 176 10.18 2.46 25.12
C LEU A 176 11.39 3.00 24.35
N MET A 177 11.61 2.48 23.16
CA MET A 177 12.72 2.82 22.27
C MET A 177 12.17 3.18 20.89
N HIS A 178 12.72 4.25 20.31
CA HIS A 178 12.62 4.57 18.89
C HIS A 178 14.03 4.67 18.30
N ALA A 179 14.30 4.04 17.17
CA ALA A 179 15.60 4.12 16.50
C ALA A 179 15.47 4.04 14.99
N ILE A 180 16.41 4.67 14.28
CA ILE A 180 16.66 4.43 12.86
C ILE A 180 17.94 3.59 12.77
N ALA A 181 17.81 2.35 12.30
CA ALA A 181 18.91 1.41 12.12
C ALA A 181 19.33 1.39 10.66
N LEU A 182 20.50 1.95 10.37
CA LEU A 182 21.12 1.98 9.05
C LEU A 182 22.31 1.02 8.99
N ASN A 183 22.51 0.37 7.86
CA ASN A 183 23.69 -0.43 7.57
C ASN A 183 23.97 -0.44 6.05
N THR A 184 25.23 -0.29 5.66
CA THR A 184 25.68 -0.31 4.26
C THR A 184 26.64 -1.49 4.05
N CYS A 185 26.10 -2.70 3.86
CA CYS A 185 26.86 -3.92 3.56
C CYS A 185 27.83 -4.39 4.67
N ALA A 186 27.54 -4.09 5.94
CA ALA A 186 28.34 -4.50 7.11
C ALA A 186 29.86 -4.28 6.91
N PRO A 187 30.33 -3.02 6.77
CA PRO A 187 31.71 -2.72 6.43
C PRO A 187 32.67 -3.33 7.44
N ASP A 188 33.78 -3.90 6.95
CA ASP A 188 34.87 -4.39 7.76
C ASP A 188 36.15 -3.58 7.58
N GLY A 189 36.86 -3.42 8.68
CA GLY A 189 38.16 -2.77 8.68
C GLY A 189 38.58 -2.49 10.11
N PHE A 190 39.78 -2.94 10.45
CA PHE A 190 40.37 -2.81 11.79
C PHE A 190 40.37 -1.36 12.27
N TRP A 191 40.84 -0.43 11.43
CA TRP A 191 40.84 1.02 11.71
C TRP A 191 39.43 1.62 11.81
N PHE A 192 38.45 1.06 11.09
CA PHE A 192 37.08 1.57 11.07
C PHE A 192 36.21 1.02 12.22
N ASN A 193 36.57 -0.14 12.77
CA ASN A 193 35.86 -0.80 13.88
C ASN A 193 36.52 -0.58 15.24
N LEU A 194 37.74 -0.03 15.31
CA LEU A 194 38.51 0.17 16.55
C LEU A 194 37.74 0.96 17.63
N PHE A 195 36.81 1.84 17.21
CA PHE A 195 35.94 2.61 18.12
C PHE A 195 34.44 2.32 17.96
N GLY A 196 34.07 1.30 17.18
CA GLY A 196 32.67 0.84 17.03
C GLY A 196 31.68 1.91 16.52
N HIS A 197 32.15 2.93 15.81
CA HIS A 197 31.33 4.11 15.49
C HIS A 197 30.52 4.01 14.20
N LYS A 198 30.96 3.24 13.18
CA LYS A 198 30.34 3.29 11.83
C LYS A 198 28.91 2.75 11.77
N ASN A 199 28.63 1.63 12.41
CA ASN A 199 27.29 1.01 12.42
C ASN A 199 26.56 1.26 13.74
N ARG A 200 26.93 2.33 14.45
CA ARG A 200 26.33 2.62 15.75
C ARG A 200 24.90 3.11 15.56
N ILE A 201 23.96 2.31 16.04
CA ILE A 201 22.55 2.71 16.14
C ILE A 201 22.43 3.67 17.34
N ARG A 202 21.81 4.83 17.12
CA ARG A 202 21.52 5.82 18.17
C ARG A 202 20.03 5.77 18.52
N PRO A 203 19.61 4.89 19.44
CA PRO A 203 18.24 4.85 19.91
C PRO A 203 17.91 6.07 20.79
N ARG A 204 16.67 6.55 20.68
CA ARG A 204 16.02 7.42 21.67
C ARG A 204 15.19 6.56 22.61
N HIS A 205 15.22 6.89 23.90
CA HIS A 205 14.55 6.10 24.94
C HIS A 205 13.64 6.97 25.80
N ALA A 206 12.52 6.39 26.21
CA ALA A 206 11.79 6.76 27.41
C ALA A 206 11.79 5.55 28.35
N TYR A 207 12.20 5.73 29.60
CA TYR A 207 12.27 4.66 30.59
C TYR A 207 12.00 5.24 31.97
N TYR A 208 11.34 4.47 32.84
CA TYR A 208 10.70 5.03 34.03
C TYR A 208 11.69 5.27 35.18
N HIS A 209 12.52 4.29 35.55
CA HIS A 209 13.35 4.39 36.76
C HIS A 209 14.86 4.34 36.47
N SER A 210 15.34 3.24 35.90
CA SER A 210 16.79 2.99 35.79
C SER A 210 17.27 2.89 34.36
N ARG A 211 18.52 3.31 34.12
CA ARG A 211 19.20 3.04 32.85
C ARG A 211 19.29 1.53 32.55
N ALA A 212 19.27 0.69 33.58
CA ALA A 212 19.26 -0.76 33.48
C ALA A 212 17.96 -1.34 32.88
N ASP A 213 16.89 -0.54 32.80
CA ASP A 213 15.62 -0.95 32.19
C ASP A 213 15.64 -0.76 30.66
N LYS A 214 16.64 -0.06 30.11
CA LYS A 214 16.70 0.27 28.69
C LYS A 214 16.77 -0.97 27.80
N LEU A 215 16.30 -0.77 26.58
CA LEU A 215 16.56 -1.66 25.45
C LEU A 215 17.88 -1.25 24.77
N ALA A 216 18.53 -2.17 24.08
CA ALA A 216 19.69 -1.92 23.23
C ALA A 216 19.53 -2.59 21.87
N LEU A 217 20.10 -1.98 20.82
CA LEU A 217 20.14 -2.51 19.46
C LEU A 217 21.58 -2.67 19.00
N ARG A 218 21.84 -3.67 18.15
CA ARG A 218 23.11 -3.80 17.44
C ARG A 218 22.94 -4.49 16.09
N TRP A 219 23.90 -4.27 15.22
CA TRP A 219 24.12 -5.13 14.05
C TRP A 219 25.08 -6.26 14.43
N LEU A 220 24.70 -7.50 14.18
CA LEU A 220 25.56 -8.68 14.32
C LEU A 220 25.94 -9.17 12.93
N ARG A 221 27.24 -9.19 12.61
CA ARG A 221 27.74 -9.81 11.39
C ARG A 221 27.72 -11.33 11.56
N GLU A 222 27.22 -12.04 10.56
CA GLU A 222 27.44 -13.48 10.44
C GLU A 222 28.81 -13.67 9.78
N SER A 223 29.76 -14.24 10.52
CA SER A 223 31.11 -14.50 10.02
C SER A 223 31.36 -15.99 10.05
N SER A 224 31.47 -16.63 8.88
CA SER A 224 32.07 -17.96 8.80
C SER A 224 33.60 -17.83 8.75
N PRO A 225 34.37 -18.69 9.44
CA PRO A 225 35.83 -18.69 9.37
C PRO A 225 36.39 -18.81 7.93
N SER A 226 35.61 -19.39 7.02
CA SER A 226 35.94 -19.56 5.59
C SER A 226 35.72 -18.29 4.73
N ASP A 227 35.00 -17.28 5.23
CA ASP A 227 34.45 -16.17 4.43
C ASP A 227 35.33 -14.92 4.36
N ARG A 228 36.61 -15.00 4.72
CA ARG A 228 37.52 -13.82 4.66
C ARG A 228 37.62 -13.19 3.25
N HIS A 229 37.26 -13.94 2.21
CA HIS A 229 37.21 -13.47 0.81
C HIS A 229 35.81 -13.54 0.17
N SER A 230 34.75 -13.85 0.94
CA SER A 230 33.41 -13.90 0.38
C SER A 230 32.91 -12.48 0.06
N THR A 231 32.30 -12.33 -1.12
CA THR A 231 31.61 -11.11 -1.52
C THR A 231 30.30 -10.93 -0.75
N ILE A 232 29.72 -12.03 -0.27
CA ILE A 232 28.47 -12.04 0.49
C ILE A 232 28.77 -11.78 1.96
N ARG A 233 28.07 -10.80 2.54
CA ARG A 233 28.30 -10.32 3.91
C ARG A 233 26.99 -10.27 4.69
N PRO A 234 26.50 -11.42 5.18
CA PRO A 234 25.23 -11.45 5.89
C PRO A 234 25.35 -10.84 7.30
N TYR A 235 24.29 -10.19 7.74
CA TYR A 235 24.21 -9.61 9.07
C TYR A 235 22.76 -9.53 9.56
N ARG A 236 22.58 -9.42 10.88
CA ARG A 236 21.27 -9.35 11.54
C ARG A 236 21.15 -8.11 12.40
N LEU A 237 19.94 -7.56 12.49
CA LEU A 237 19.60 -6.61 13.53
C LEU A 237 19.21 -7.40 14.79
N GLN A 238 19.79 -7.05 15.93
CA GLN A 238 19.48 -7.68 17.22
C GLN A 238 19.00 -6.65 18.24
N ILE A 239 18.16 -7.11 19.16
CA ILE A 239 17.67 -6.36 20.32
C ILE A 239 17.98 -7.09 21.61
N ARG A 240 18.12 -6.35 22.71
CA ARG A 240 18.05 -6.90 24.07
C ARG A 240 17.47 -5.91 25.05
N THR A 241 16.99 -6.40 26.19
CA THR A 241 16.93 -5.59 27.41
C THR A 241 18.32 -5.50 28.05
N GLN A 242 18.62 -4.45 28.80
CA GLN A 242 19.90 -4.39 29.53
C GLN A 242 19.92 -5.32 30.74
N THR A 243 18.76 -5.58 31.33
CA THR A 243 18.55 -6.54 32.42
C THR A 243 17.32 -7.39 32.15
N GLY A 244 17.21 -8.53 32.83
CA GLY A 244 16.00 -9.35 32.81
C GLY A 244 14.81 -8.60 33.41
N TYR A 245 13.66 -8.71 32.76
CA TYR A 245 12.36 -8.23 33.24
C TYR A 245 11.58 -9.31 34.02
N GLY A 246 12.14 -10.51 34.14
CA GLY A 246 11.49 -11.65 34.80
C GLY A 246 10.88 -12.63 33.81
N GLU A 247 10.38 -13.74 34.34
CA GLU A 247 9.87 -14.84 33.54
C GLU A 247 8.60 -14.45 32.77
N GLY A 248 8.50 -14.92 31.52
CA GLY A 248 7.32 -14.69 30.67
C GLY A 248 7.20 -13.29 30.06
N ILE A 249 8.03 -12.32 30.44
CA ILE A 249 7.99 -10.97 29.88
C ILE A 249 8.68 -10.93 28.51
N VAL A 250 8.03 -10.27 27.55
CA VAL A 250 8.51 -10.14 26.17
C VAL A 250 8.61 -8.68 25.75
N VAL A 251 9.57 -8.40 24.87
CA VAL A 251 9.67 -7.15 24.15
C VAL A 251 8.68 -7.17 22.98
N ARG A 252 7.89 -6.11 22.83
CA ARG A 252 7.11 -5.84 21.61
C ARG A 252 7.93 -4.96 20.69
N CYS A 253 8.03 -5.33 19.42
CA CYS A 253 8.84 -4.60 18.46
C CYS A 253 8.13 -4.51 17.11
N HIS A 254 8.11 -3.31 16.54
CA HIS A 254 7.62 -3.04 15.20
C HIS A 254 8.78 -2.53 14.35
N LEU A 255 8.96 -3.15 13.18
CA LEU A 255 9.92 -2.77 12.17
C LEU A 255 9.21 -2.18 10.95
N THR A 256 9.68 -1.03 10.49
CA THR A 256 9.30 -0.48 9.19
C THR A 256 10.54 -0.36 8.33
N ARG A 257 10.53 -0.98 7.15
CA ARG A 257 11.59 -0.81 6.16
C ARG A 257 11.50 0.58 5.55
N LEU A 258 12.63 1.28 5.48
CA LEU A 258 12.76 2.64 4.95
C LEU A 258 13.55 2.68 3.63
N TRP A 259 14.16 1.57 3.24
CA TRP A 259 14.97 1.45 2.03
C TRP A 259 14.71 0.10 1.35
N HIS A 260 14.49 0.12 0.03
CA HIS A 260 14.02 -1.03 -0.74
C HIS A 260 15.00 -1.53 -1.81
N ASP A 261 16.12 -0.83 -2.03
CA ASP A 261 17.13 -1.17 -3.05
C ASP A 261 18.44 -1.59 -2.39
N ALA A 262 18.50 -2.84 -1.92
CA ALA A 262 19.63 -3.32 -1.12
C ALA A 262 20.99 -3.20 -1.83
N TYR A 263 21.04 -3.17 -3.16
CA TYR A 263 22.28 -3.13 -3.93
C TYR A 263 22.45 -1.83 -4.74
N MET A 264 21.66 -0.79 -4.46
CA MET A 264 21.73 0.50 -5.14
C MET A 264 21.59 0.39 -6.67
N GLN A 265 20.81 -0.59 -7.16
CA GLN A 265 20.58 -0.81 -8.58
C GLN A 265 19.99 0.43 -9.27
N GLY A 266 19.12 1.18 -8.57
CA GLY A 266 18.57 2.43 -9.08
C GLY A 266 19.58 3.57 -9.22
N SER A 267 20.80 3.41 -8.71
CA SER A 267 21.90 4.36 -8.91
C SER A 267 22.70 4.10 -10.18
N LEU A 268 22.48 2.98 -10.86
CA LEU A 268 23.15 2.66 -12.12
C LEU A 268 22.44 3.36 -13.28
N PRO A 269 23.18 3.86 -14.29
CA PRO A 269 22.54 4.37 -15.50
C PRO A 269 21.75 3.24 -16.18
N PRO A 270 20.65 3.57 -16.89
CA PRO A 270 19.98 2.58 -17.71
C PRO A 270 20.99 1.98 -18.68
N VAL A 271 21.05 0.65 -18.73
CA VAL A 271 21.89 -0.05 -19.69
C VAL A 271 21.37 0.34 -21.07
N SER A 272 22.14 1.13 -21.82
CA SER A 272 21.82 1.41 -23.21
C SER A 272 21.84 0.08 -23.94
N GLU A 273 20.68 -0.39 -24.40
CA GLU A 273 20.61 -1.49 -25.36
C GLU A 273 21.33 -1.01 -26.63
N VAL A 274 22.42 -1.69 -26.99
CA VAL A 274 23.19 -1.49 -28.23
C VAL A 274 22.65 -2.41 -29.30
#